data_AF-A0A8S3HNL5-F1
#
_entry.id   AF-A0A8S3HNL5-F1
#
_cell.length_a   1.000
_cell.length_b   1.000
_cell.length_c   1.000
_cell.angle_alpha   90.00
_cell.angle_beta   90.00
_cell.angle_gamma   90.00
#
_symmetry.space_group_name_H-M   'P 1'
#
loop_
_entity.id
_entity.type
_entity.pdbx_description
1 polymer ?
#
loop_
_entity_poly.entity_id
_entity_poly.type
_entity_poly.pdbx_seq_one_letter_code
_entity_poly.pdbx_strand_id
1 'polypeptide(L)'
;MEQLGQAQQNDNYAKNILNNIKNYKHYTVKSDILMGRSNPPVPYVPQGDLRRTILHIYHDTAANGAHFGRNTTLHKIKQRYFWPSMYKGINNCIKSCILCAQFNPRRQKPPGTLKPI
;
A
#
# COMPACT_ATOMS: atom_id res chain seq x y z
N MET A 1 5.33 -8.29 16.02
CA MET A 1 4.78 -6.92 16.13
C MET A 1 5.83 -5.90 16.58
N GLU A 2 6.93 -6.33 17.20
CA GLU A 2 8.03 -5.48 17.68
C GLU A 2 8.69 -4.59 16.60
N GLN A 3 8.79 -5.09 15.35
CA GLN A 3 9.42 -4.35 14.25
C GLN A 3 8.68 -3.08 13.82
N LEU A 4 7.36 -2.99 14.01
CA LEU A 4 6.58 -1.83 13.56
C LEU A 4 6.80 -0.62 14.47
N GLY A 5 6.78 -0.83 15.79
CA GLY A 5 7.00 0.25 16.76
C GLY A 5 8.39 0.86 16.59
N GLN A 6 9.42 0.02 16.46
CA GLN A 6 10.79 0.48 16.21
C GLN A 6 10.91 1.21 14.86
N ALA A 7 10.25 0.73 13.81
CA ALA A 7 10.27 1.41 12.51
C ALA A 7 9.61 2.80 12.58
N GLN A 8 8.51 2.96 13.32
CA GLN A 8 7.89 4.28 13.53
C GLN A 8 8.79 5.20 14.36
N GLN A 9 9.49 4.66 15.36
CA GLN A 9 10.48 5.42 16.15
C GLN A 9 11.71 5.86 15.35
N ASN A 10 11.97 5.28 14.19
CA ASN A 10 13.08 5.70 13.32
C ASN A 10 12.63 6.61 12.18
N ASP A 11 11.32 6.77 11.97
CA ASP A 11 10.75 7.55 10.88
C ASP A 11 10.44 8.99 11.31
N ASN A 12 11.09 9.97 10.66
CA ASN A 12 10.93 11.39 10.99
C ASN A 12 9.49 11.89 10.75
N TYR A 13 8.79 11.33 9.76
CA TYR A 13 7.41 11.71 9.47
C TYR A 13 6.46 11.23 10.58
N ALA A 14 6.63 9.99 11.04
CA ALA A 14 5.90 9.44 12.18
C ALA A 14 6.18 10.23 13.46
N LYS A 15 7.45 10.53 13.78
CA LYS A 15 7.82 11.38 14.92
C LYS A 15 7.14 12.74 14.88
N ASN A 16 7.17 13.41 13.72
CA ASN A 16 6.55 14.73 13.56
C ASN A 16 5.05 14.68 13.82
N ILE A 17 4.36 13.64 13.36
CA ILE A 17 2.92 13.46 13.62
C ILE A 17 2.67 13.17 15.09
N LEU A 18 3.46 12.30 15.72
CA LEU A 18 3.30 11.96 17.14
C LEU A 18 3.45 13.21 18.03
N ASN A 19 4.48 14.02 17.78
CA ASN A 19 4.71 15.27 18.52
C ASN A 19 3.59 16.31 18.35
N ASN A 20 2.87 16.25 17.22
CA ASN A 20 1.84 17.23 16.86
C ASN A 20 0.45 16.57 16.70
N ILE A 21 0.17 15.47 17.40
CA ILE A 21 -0.99 14.61 17.11
C ILE A 21 -2.34 15.37 17.12
N LYS A 22 -2.46 16.42 17.93
CA LYS A 22 -3.65 17.30 18.00
C LYS A 22 -3.96 17.99 16.66
N ASN A 23 -2.95 18.27 15.84
CA ASN A 23 -3.09 18.91 14.54
C ASN A 23 -3.44 17.91 13.43
N TYR A 24 -3.18 16.62 13.66
CA TYR A 24 -3.32 15.55 12.67
C TYR A 24 -4.62 14.75 12.87
N LYS A 25 -5.75 15.33 12.46
CA LYS A 25 -7.09 14.73 12.61
C LYS A 25 -7.27 13.34 11.95
N HIS A 26 -6.40 12.93 11.04
CA HIS A 26 -6.49 11.62 10.35
C HIS A 26 -5.68 10.52 11.03
N TYR A 27 -5.06 10.81 12.17
CA TYR A 27 -4.22 9.87 12.90
C TYR A 27 -4.69 9.75 14.35
N THR A 28 -4.43 8.60 14.94
CA THR A 28 -4.63 8.34 16.36
C THR A 28 -3.44 7.55 16.90
N VAL A 29 -3.26 7.52 18.21
CA VAL A 29 -2.19 6.74 18.84
C VAL A 29 -2.84 5.68 19.71
N LYS A 30 -2.35 4.44 19.60
CA LYS A 30 -2.78 3.32 20.45
C LYS A 30 -1.55 2.55 20.86
N SER A 31 -1.32 2.43 22.18
CA SER A 31 -0.16 1.71 22.73
C SER A 31 1.17 2.16 22.10
N ASP A 32 1.37 3.48 22.02
CA ASP A 32 2.53 4.15 21.42
C ASP A 32 2.76 3.88 19.91
N ILE A 33 1.80 3.25 19.24
CA ILE A 33 1.82 3.05 17.80
C ILE A 33 0.92 4.10 17.14
N LEU A 34 1.48 4.78 16.14
CA LEU A 34 0.74 5.66 15.24
C LEU A 34 -0.21 4.83 14.37
N MET A 35 -1.49 5.18 14.39
CA MET A 35 -2.57 4.53 13.68
C MET A 35 -3.20 5.51 12.69
N GLY A 36 -3.61 5.01 11.52
CA GLY A 36 -4.50 5.73 10.61
C GLY A 36 -5.94 5.65 11.09
N ARG A 37 -6.69 6.74 10.92
CA ARG A 37 -8.12 6.83 11.28
C ARG A 37 -8.97 6.08 10.25
N SER A 38 -8.98 4.76 10.34
CA SER A 38 -9.93 3.84 9.71
C SER A 38 -10.86 3.23 10.77
N ASN A 39 -11.90 2.51 10.36
CA ASN A 39 -12.75 1.77 11.27
C ASN A 39 -12.73 0.27 10.93
N PRO A 40 -12.04 -0.59 11.70
CA PRO A 40 -11.22 -0.26 12.88
C PRO A 40 -9.91 0.49 12.52
N PRO A 41 -9.26 1.21 13.46
CA PRO A 41 -7.99 1.87 13.22
C PRO A 41 -6.89 0.87 12.83
N VAL A 42 -6.07 1.22 11.85
CA VAL A 42 -4.97 0.37 11.37
C VAL A 42 -3.61 1.04 11.58
N PRO A 43 -2.54 0.26 11.82
CA PRO A 43 -1.20 0.81 11.99
C PRO A 43 -0.70 1.60 10.78
N TYR A 44 -0.04 2.74 11.06
CA TYR A 44 0.76 3.46 10.08
C TYR A 44 2.06 2.68 9.79
N VAL A 45 2.42 2.54 8.52
CA VAL A 45 3.67 1.89 8.11
C VAL A 45 4.63 2.93 7.52
N PRO A 46 5.81 3.14 8.14
CA PRO A 46 6.82 4.07 7.64
C PRO A 46 7.40 3.63 6.30
N GLN A 47 8.08 4.53 5.60
CA GLN A 47 8.70 4.19 4.33
C GLN A 47 9.90 3.26 4.54
N GLY A 48 10.05 2.23 3.70
CA GLY A 48 11.18 1.29 3.78
C GLY A 48 10.75 -0.15 3.54
N ASP A 49 11.53 -1.08 4.08
CA ASP A 49 11.39 -2.51 3.83
C ASP A 49 10.07 -3.08 4.33
N LEU A 50 9.49 -2.56 5.41
CA LEU A 50 8.18 -3.01 5.88
C LEU A 50 7.09 -2.86 4.81
N ARG A 51 7.07 -1.74 4.07
CA ARG A 51 6.11 -1.57 2.95
C ARG A 51 6.38 -2.59 1.86
N ARG A 52 7.64 -2.89 1.54
CA ARG A 52 8.02 -3.89 0.53
C ARG A 52 7.57 -5.29 0.96
N THR A 53 7.81 -5.67 2.21
CA THR A 53 7.37 -6.95 2.78
C THR A 53 5.85 -7.09 2.75
N ILE A 54 5.11 -6.06 3.14
CA ILE A 54 3.65 -6.06 3.07
C ILE A 54 3.19 -6.20 1.61
N LEU A 55 3.77 -5.45 0.68
CA LEU A 55 3.44 -5.59 -0.75
C LEU A 55 3.68 -7.02 -1.24
N HIS A 56 4.84 -7.60 -0.93
CA HIS A 56 5.19 -8.97 -1.29
C HIS A 56 4.18 -9.99 -0.73
N ILE A 57 3.82 -9.89 0.56
CA ILE A 57 2.82 -10.77 1.18
C ILE A 57 1.48 -10.66 0.46
N TYR A 58 0.98 -9.46 0.23
CA TYR A 58 -0.36 -9.25 -0.32
C TYR A 58 -0.43 -9.28 -1.85
N HIS A 59 0.68 -9.53 -2.52
CA HIS A 59 0.75 -9.63 -3.98
C HIS A 59 1.33 -10.97 -4.45
N ASP A 60 2.53 -11.34 -3.99
CA ASP A 60 3.27 -12.50 -4.52
C ASP A 60 2.90 -13.82 -3.82
N THR A 61 2.52 -13.79 -2.54
CA THR A 61 2.26 -15.05 -1.81
C THR A 61 0.90 -15.64 -2.17
N ALA A 62 0.83 -16.97 -2.31
CA ALA A 62 -0.40 -17.67 -2.65
C ALA A 62 -1.53 -17.47 -1.61
N ALA A 63 -1.18 -17.40 -0.32
CA ALA A 63 -2.16 -17.31 0.76
C ALA A 63 -2.92 -15.97 0.80
N ASN A 64 -2.24 -14.86 0.50
CA ASN A 64 -2.79 -13.52 0.69
C ASN A 64 -2.92 -12.71 -0.61
N GLY A 65 -2.06 -12.98 -1.59
CA GLY A 65 -1.86 -12.15 -2.78
C GLY A 65 -2.17 -12.81 -4.11
N ALA A 66 -1.66 -14.02 -4.39
CA ALA A 66 -1.89 -14.77 -5.63
C ALA A 66 -1.94 -13.90 -6.91
N HIS A 67 -1.06 -12.91 -7.01
CA HIS A 67 -1.00 -11.92 -8.09
C HIS A 67 -2.33 -11.16 -8.36
N PHE A 68 -3.07 -10.85 -7.30
CA PHE A 68 -4.30 -10.06 -7.40
C PHE A 68 -4.07 -8.70 -8.06
N GLY A 69 -5.09 -8.23 -8.77
CA GLY A 69 -5.10 -6.90 -9.35
C GLY A 69 -5.08 -5.79 -8.30
N ARG A 70 -4.73 -4.58 -8.75
CA ARG A 70 -4.50 -3.38 -7.91
C ARG A 70 -5.58 -3.13 -6.87
N ASN A 71 -6.84 -3.16 -7.27
CA ASN A 71 -7.94 -2.82 -6.38
C ASN A 71 -8.10 -3.84 -5.25
N THR A 72 -7.95 -5.13 -5.57
CA THR A 72 -8.03 -6.22 -4.59
C THR A 72 -6.86 -6.17 -3.62
N THR A 73 -5.63 -6.00 -4.11
CA THR A 73 -4.44 -5.84 -3.25
C THR A 73 -4.57 -4.60 -2.35
N LEU A 74 -5.01 -3.47 -2.90
CA LEU A 74 -5.24 -2.25 -2.13
C LEU A 74 -6.29 -2.44 -1.04
N HIS A 75 -7.42 -3.09 -1.37
CA HIS A 75 -8.49 -3.35 -0.41
C HIS A 75 -7.98 -4.21 0.75
N LYS A 76 -7.28 -5.31 0.46
CA LYS A 76 -6.72 -6.19 1.49
C LYS A 76 -5.72 -5.50 2.39
N ILE A 77 -4.79 -4.72 1.83
CA ILE A 77 -3.79 -4.01 2.63
C ILE A 77 -4.45 -2.93 3.50
N LYS A 78 -5.40 -2.15 2.95
CA LYS A 78 -6.10 -1.07 3.68
C LYS A 78 -6.88 -1.55 4.91
N GLN A 79 -7.31 -2.81 4.94
CA GLN A 79 -7.98 -3.40 6.10
C GLN A 79 -7.03 -3.63 7.29
N ARG A 80 -5.70 -3.65 7.06
CA ARG A 80 -4.71 -4.07 8.06
C ARG A 80 -3.61 -3.03 8.29
N TYR A 81 -3.33 -2.18 7.31
CA TYR A 81 -2.23 -1.22 7.32
C TYR A 81 -2.61 0.07 6.61
N PHE A 82 -1.91 1.15 6.95
CA PHE A 82 -2.07 2.45 6.32
C PHE A 82 -0.73 3.14 6.08
N TRP A 83 -0.62 3.86 4.96
CA TRP A 83 0.39 4.90 4.78
C TRP A 83 -0.09 5.91 3.72
N PRO A 84 0.41 7.16 3.70
CA PRO A 84 0.10 8.11 2.63
C PRO A 84 0.43 7.54 1.25
N SER A 85 -0.46 7.78 0.28
CA SER A 85 -0.25 7.42 -1.13
C SER A 85 -0.03 5.92 -1.41
N MET A 86 -0.64 5.01 -0.62
CA MET A 86 -0.53 3.54 -0.83
C MET A 86 -0.81 3.12 -2.27
N TYR A 87 -1.80 3.76 -2.90
CA TYR A 87 -2.20 3.48 -4.27
C TYR A 87 -1.01 3.53 -5.23
N LYS A 88 -0.13 4.54 -5.12
CA LYS A 88 1.03 4.71 -5.99
C LYS A 88 2.03 3.57 -5.80
N GLY A 89 2.33 3.21 -4.56
CA GLY A 89 3.25 2.11 -4.24
C GLY A 89 2.73 0.76 -4.75
N ILE A 90 1.46 0.45 -4.48
CA ILE A 90 0.81 -0.79 -4.91
C ILE A 90 0.74 -0.86 -6.45
N ASN A 91 0.33 0.23 -7.09
CA ASN A 91 0.28 0.30 -8.55
C ASN A 91 1.64 0.04 -9.20
N ASN A 92 2.70 0.64 -8.65
CA ASN A 92 4.04 0.44 -9.18
C ASN A 92 4.50 -1.01 -9.01
N CYS A 93 4.27 -1.62 -7.84
CA CYS A 93 4.60 -3.02 -7.57
C CYS A 93 3.93 -3.98 -8.56
N ILE A 94 2.64 -3.80 -8.82
CA ILE A 94 1.89 -4.66 -9.75
C ILE A 94 2.34 -4.43 -11.20
N LYS A 95 2.59 -3.17 -11.58
CA LYS A 95 3.09 -2.84 -12.93
C LYS A 95 4.48 -3.42 -13.21
N SER A 96 5.31 -3.55 -12.17
CA SER A 96 6.64 -4.16 -12.30
C SER A 96 6.62 -5.69 -12.22
N CYS A 97 5.48 -6.31 -11.93
CA CYS A 97 5.40 -7.77 -11.86
C CYS A 97 5.33 -8.39 -13.26
N ILE A 98 6.32 -9.23 -13.57
CA ILE A 98 6.42 -9.93 -14.85
C ILE A 98 5.21 -10.86 -15.06
N LEU A 99 4.82 -11.62 -14.04
CA LEU A 99 3.68 -12.54 -14.12
C LEU A 99 2.38 -11.79 -14.40
N CYS A 100 2.10 -10.70 -13.66
CA CYS A 100 0.92 -9.88 -13.92
C CYS A 100 0.93 -9.25 -15.30
N ALA A 101 2.10 -8.81 -15.79
CA ALA A 101 2.23 -8.23 -17.13
C ALA A 101 1.94 -9.25 -18.25
N GLN A 102 2.32 -10.52 -18.05
CA GLN A 102 2.07 -11.60 -19.00
C GLN A 102 0.60 -12.02 -19.03
N PHE A 103 -0.02 -12.23 -17.86
CA PHE A 103 -1.39 -12.75 -17.76
C PHE A 103 -2.49 -11.68 -17.86
N ASN A 104 -2.14 -10.40 -17.69
CA ASN A 104 -3.10 -9.30 -17.73
C ASN A 104 -2.64 -8.23 -18.74
N PRO A 105 -2.56 -8.58 -20.03
CA PRO A 105 -2.12 -7.64 -21.06
C PRO A 105 -3.04 -6.43 -21.04
N ARG A 106 -2.44 -5.24 -21.17
CA ARG A 106 -3.21 -4.00 -21.30
C ARG A 106 -4.20 -4.19 -22.45
N ARG A 107 -5.50 -4.02 -22.17
CA ARG A 107 -6.51 -3.87 -23.23
C ARG A 107 -6.18 -2.60 -23.99
N GLN A 108 -5.39 -2.75 -25.04
CA GLN A 108 -5.27 -1.72 -26.06
C GLN A 108 -6.57 -1.74 -26.85
N LYS A 109 -7.09 -0.55 -27.18
CA LYS A 109 -8.12 -0.48 -28.21
C LYS A 109 -7.52 -1.08 -29.48
N PRO A 110 -8.27 -1.92 -30.23
CA PRO A 110 -7.78 -2.34 -31.53
C PRO A 110 -7.45 -1.09 -32.35
N PRO A 111 -6.38 -1.12 -33.17
CA PRO A 111 -6.08 -0.03 -34.10
C PRO A 111 -7.35 0.32 -34.88
N GLY A 112 -7.75 1.59 -34.86
CA GLY A 112 -8.90 2.03 -35.64
C GLY A 112 -8.66 1.76 -37.13
N THR A 113 -9.67 1.24 -37.82
CA THR A 113 -9.59 1.03 -39.27
C THR A 113 -9.44 2.39 -39.96
N LEU A 114 -8.25 2.66 -40.52
CA LEU A 114 -8.06 3.81 -41.40
C LEU A 114 -8.88 3.56 -42.67
N LYS A 115 -9.88 4.39 -42.93
CA LYS A 115 -10.58 4.38 -44.22
C LYS A 115 -9.68 5.08 -45.26
N PRO A 116 -9.41 4.45 -46.42
CA PRO A 116 -8.75 5.14 -47.52
C PRO A 116 -9.61 6.31 -48.02
N ILE A 117 -8.94 7.36 -48.47
CA ILE A 117 -9.52 8.58 -49.07
C ILE A 117 -10.15 8.32 -50.43
#